data_AF-A0A7X1KD73-F1
#
_entry.id   AF-A0A7X1KD73-F1
#
_cell.length_a   1.000
_cell.length_b   1.000
_cell.length_c   1.000
_cell.angle_alpha   90.00
_cell.angle_beta   90.00
_cell.angle_gamma   90.00
#
_symmetry.space_group_name_H-M   'P 1'
#
loop_
_entity.id
_entity.type
_entity.pdbx_description
1 polymer ?
#
loop_
_entity_poly.entity_id
_entity_poly.type
_entity_poly.pdbx_seq_one_letter_code
_entity_poly.pdbx_strand_id
1 'polypeptide(L)' 'MSQPPSPCTRVCRIDPRTGWCLGCRRTLGEIADWPMLTGAEQRALLVELRRRG' A
#
# COMPACT_ATOMS: atom_id res chain seq x y z
N MET A 1 -15.39 -13.67 -1.72
CA MET A 1 -14.35 -13.17 -0.80
C MET A 1 -13.98 -11.76 -1.23
N SER A 2 -14.42 -10.73 -0.51
CA SER A 2 -14.23 -9.34 -0.92
C SER A 2 -12.79 -8.86 -0.67
N GLN A 3 -12.19 -8.21 -1.66
CA GLN A 3 -10.92 -7.47 -1.50
C GLN A 3 -11.14 -6.27 -0.56
N PRO A 4 -10.19 -5.97 0.35
CA PRO A 4 -10.26 -4.78 1.17
C PRO A 4 -10.14 -3.49 0.33
N PRO A 5 -10.65 -2.35 0.83
CA PRO A 5 -10.46 -1.07 0.16
C PRO A 5 -8.97 -0.69 0.12
N SER A 6 -8.59 0.00 -0.96
CA SER A 6 -7.23 0.53 -1.11
C SER A 6 -6.93 1.59 -0.05
N PRO A 7 -5.73 1.60 0.56
CA PRO A 7 -5.33 2.60 1.57
C PRO A 7 -4.90 3.94 0.93
N CYS A 8 -5.17 4.15 -0.36
CA CYS A 8 -4.73 5.34 -1.08
C CYS A 8 -5.44 6.60 -0.61
N THR A 9 -4.68 7.61 -0.17
CA THR A 9 -5.18 8.94 0.21
C THR A 9 -5.16 9.95 -0.94
N ARG A 10 -4.91 9.50 -2.18
CA ARG A 10 -4.71 10.32 -3.39
C ARG A 10 -3.46 11.21 -3.37
N VAL A 11 -2.58 11.05 -2.39
CA VAL A 11 -1.24 11.63 -2.41
C VAL A 11 -0.36 10.75 -3.30
N CYS A 12 0.07 11.26 -4.46
CA CYS A 12 0.98 10.56 -5.37
C CYS A 12 2.39 11.15 -5.29
N ARG A 13 3.00 11.09 -4.09
CA ARG A 13 4.38 11.53 -3.87
C ARG A 13 5.12 10.49 -3.05
N ILE A 14 6.28 10.07 -3.55
CA ILE A 14 7.18 9.13 -2.87
C ILE A 14 8.23 9.95 -2.11
N ASP A 15 8.47 9.60 -0.86
CA ASP A 15 9.63 10.09 -0.11
C ASP A 15 10.90 9.44 -0.68
N PRO A 16 11.84 10.22 -1.25
CA PRO A 16 13.06 9.68 -1.82
C PRO A 16 14.00 9.05 -0.79
N ARG A 17 13.82 9.34 0.51
CA ARG A 17 14.65 8.77 1.58
C ARG A 17 14.20 7.37 1.99
N THR A 18 12.88 7.16 2.09
CA THR A 18 12.29 5.89 2.55
C THR A 18 11.78 5.01 1.41
N GLY A 19 11.54 5.58 0.22
CA GLY A 19 10.92 4.89 -0.91
C GLY A 19 9.42 4.66 -0.73
N TRP A 20 8.79 5.31 0.24
CA TRP A 20 7.36 5.15 0.56
C TRP A 20 6.52 6.31 0.08
N CYS A 21 5.27 6.03 -0.30
CA CYS A 21 4.27 7.04 -0.55
C CYS A 21 3.99 7.83 0.73
N LEU A 22 4.07 9.15 0.67
CA LEU A 22 3.80 10.05 1.80
C LEU A 22 2.36 9.96 2.34
N GLY A 23 1.43 9.43 1.54
CA GLY A 23 0.03 9.26 1.95
C GLY A 23 -0.30 7.88 2.47
N CYS A 24 -0.08 6.85 1.63
CA CYS A 24 -0.48 5.48 1.94
C CYS A 24 0.66 4.57 2.39
N ARG A 25 1.90 5.10 2.45
CA ARG A 25 3.12 4.42 2.91
C ARG A 25 3.49 3.14 2.17
N ARG A 26 2.87 2.92 1.01
CA ARG A 26 3.24 1.86 0.05
C ARG A 26 4.42 2.29 -0.79
N THR A 27 5.26 1.34 -1.19
CA THR A 27 6.27 1.53 -2.24
C THR A 27 5.61 1.61 -3.63
N LEU A 28 6.36 2.04 -4.64
CA LEU A 28 5.87 2.02 -6.03
C LEU A 28 5.51 0.60 -6.50
N GLY A 29 6.30 -0.42 -6.11
CA GLY A 29 5.99 -1.82 -6.43
C GLY A 29 4.68 -2.26 -5.79
N GLU A 30 4.50 -2.02 -4.49
CA GLU A 30 3.25 -2.34 -3.78
C GLU A 30 2.02 -1.61 -4.35
N ILE A 31 2.21 -0.42 -4.94
CA ILE A 31 1.14 0.31 -5.64
C ILE A 31 0.80 -0.38 -6.97
N ALA A 32 1.81 -0.77 -7.75
CA ALA A 32 1.65 -1.44 -9.03
C ALA A 32 1.05 -2.85 -8.87
N ASP A 33 1.46 -3.58 -7.84
CA ASP A 33 1.05 -4.96 -7.59
C ASP A 33 -0.33 -5.06 -6.93
N TRP A 34 -0.79 -4.00 -6.24
CA TRP A 34 -2.07 -3.98 -5.51
C TRP A 34 -3.27 -4.63 -6.25
N PRO A 35 -3.58 -4.26 -7.51
CA PRO A 35 -4.71 -4.87 -8.23
C PRO A 35 -4.51 -6.36 -8.55
N MET A 36 -3.27 -6.85 -8.56
CA MET A 36 -2.93 -8.25 -8.83
C MET A 36 -2.97 -9.12 -7.56
N LEU A 37 -2.88 -8.50 -6.38
CA LEU A 37 -2.92 -9.19 -5.10
C LEU A 37 -4.31 -9.78 -4.81
N THR A 38 -4.34 -11.00 -4.28
CA THR A 38 -5.52 -11.61 -3.69
C THR A 38 -6.01 -10.81 -2.48
N GLY A 39 -7.28 -10.98 -2.10
CA GLY A 39 -7.80 -10.31 -0.90
C GLY A 39 -7.07 -10.68 0.40
N ALA A 40 -6.44 -11.86 0.46
CA ALA A 40 -5.60 -12.26 1.60
C ALA A 40 -4.28 -11.47 1.61
N GLU A 41 -3.59 -11.38 0.48
CA GLU A 41 -2.34 -10.63 0.34
C GLU A 41 -2.55 -9.13 0.56
N GLN A 42 -3.64 -8.55 0.03
CA GLN A 42 -3.99 -7.16 0.30
C GLN A 42 -4.20 -6.89 1.79
N ARG A 43 -4.85 -7.81 2.52
CA ARG A 43 -5.01 -7.69 3.98
C ARG A 43 -3.68 -7.80 4.72
N ALA A 44 -2.82 -8.73 4.32
CA ALA A 44 -1.48 -8.88 4.90
C ALA A 44 -0.65 -7.61 4.68
N LEU A 45 -0.67 -7.06 3.47
CA LEU A 45 0.00 -5.80 3.16
C LEU A 45 -0.56 -4.64 3.99
N LEU A 46 -1.89 -4.53 4.15
CA LEU A 46 -2.49 -3.50 5.02
C LEU A 46 -2.05 -3.62 6.49
N VAL A 47 -1.87 -4.83 7.01
CA VAL A 47 -1.33 -5.05 8.36
C VAL A 47 0.12 -4.56 8.43
N GLU A 48 0.92 -4.87 7.41
CA GLU A 48 2.32 -4.43 7.33
C GLU A 48 2.43 -2.91 7.24
N LEU A 49 1.61 -2.26 6.41
CA LEU A 49 1.57 -0.80 6.32
C LEU A 49 1.26 -0.15 7.68
N ARG A 50 0.35 -0.70 8.48
CA ARG A 50 0.07 -0.17 9.83
C ARG A 50 1.28 -0.26 10.76
N ARG A 51 2.16 -1.24 10.58
CA ARG A 51 3.39 -1.38 11.39
C ARG A 51 4.46 -0.36 11.03
N ARG A 52 4.44 0.19 9.81
CA ARG A 52 5.46 1.12 9.30
C ARG A 52 5.41 2.55 9.88
N GLY A 53 4.52 2.85 10.84
CA GLY A 53 4.35 4.19 11.45
C GLY A 53 3.47 5.13 10.63
#